data_AF-A0AAD3W019-F1
#
_entry.id   AF-A0AAD3W019-F1
#
_cell.length_a   1.000
_cell.length_b   1.000
_cell.length_c   1.000
_cell.angle_alpha   90.00
_cell.angle_beta   90.00
_cell.angle_gamma   90.00
#
_symmetry.space_group_name_H-M   'P 1'
#
loop_
_entity.id
_entity.type
_entity.pdbx_description
1 polymer ?
#
loop_
_entity_poly.entity_id
_entity_poly.type
_entity_poly.pdbx_seq_one_letter_code
_entity_poly.pdbx_strand_id
1 'polypeptide(L)' 'MHTQNSLKALWGLDPSFTFLNHGSYGAVPLKILKEQYELHLHIESQPVRFYGREIEEMLETA' A
#
# COMPACT_ATOMS: atom_id res chain seq x y z
N MET A 1 31.02 6.62 1.55
CA MET A 1 29.72 6.97 2.17
C MET A 1 28.78 5.80 1.91
N HIS A 2 28.50 4.98 2.92
CA HIS A 2 27.48 3.95 2.77
C HIS A 2 26.12 4.65 2.76
N THR A 3 25.47 4.72 1.61
CA THR A 3 24.05 5.06 1.49
C THR A 3 23.27 3.93 2.14
N GLN A 4 23.13 4.01 3.46
CA GLN A 4 22.34 3.07 4.21
C GLN A 4 20.88 3.43 3.96
N ASN A 5 20.25 2.78 2.98
CA ASN A 5 18.80 2.84 2.78
C ASN A 5 18.15 2.29 4.04
N SER A 6 17.77 3.18 4.96
CA SER A 6 17.10 2.76 6.18
C SER A 6 15.72 2.23 5.84
N LEU A 7 15.35 1.08 6.39
CA LEU A 7 14.00 0.53 6.23
C LEU A 7 12.93 1.56 6.60
N LYS A 8 13.19 2.45 7.57
CA LYS A 8 12.30 3.55 7.98
C LYS A 8 11.81 4.40 6.80
N ALA A 9 12.63 4.62 5.77
CA ALA A 9 12.26 5.42 4.60
C ALA A 9 11.17 4.79 3.73
N LEU A 10 10.87 3.50 3.92
CA LEU A 10 9.76 2.83 3.25
C LEU A 10 8.39 3.21 3.84
N TRP A 11 8.35 3.86 5.00
CA TRP A 11 7.12 4.31 5.65
C TRP A 11 7.03 5.84 5.66
N GLY A 12 5.83 6.37 5.42
CA GLY A 12 5.53 7.81 5.52
C GLY A 12 5.30 8.29 6.96
N LEU A 13 6.04 7.76 7.94
CA LEU A 13 5.90 8.15 9.34
C LEU A 13 6.48 9.56 9.57
N ASP A 14 5.83 10.33 10.44
CA ASP A 14 6.35 11.63 10.88
C ASP A 14 7.74 11.43 11.53
N PRO A 15 8.80 12.06 10.98
CA PRO A 15 10.15 11.88 11.48
C PRO A 15 10.38 12.49 12.86
N SER A 16 9.50 13.39 13.33
CA SER A 16 9.57 14.01 14.66
C SER A 16 9.15 13.08 15.80
N PHE A 17 8.55 11.93 15.48
CA PHE A 17 8.13 10.92 16.45
C PHE A 17 8.90 9.59 16.31
N THR A 18 9.19 8.97 17.45
CA THR A 18 9.70 7.59 17.52
C THR A 18 8.56 6.65 17.86
N PHE A 19 8.07 5.92 16.85
CA PHE A 19 7.01 4.94 17.03
C PHE A 19 7.56 3.65 17.65
N LEU A 20 7.19 3.37 18.89
CA LEU A 20 7.63 2.17 19.63
C LEU A 20 6.62 1.00 19.57
N ASN A 21 5.39 1.26 19.10
CA ASN A 21 4.33 0.27 19.03
C ASN A 21 3.75 0.20 17.61
N HIS A 22 4.19 -0.77 16.82
CA HIS A 22 3.59 -1.07 15.53
C HIS A 22 2.35 -1.98 15.67
N GLY A 23 2.25 -2.76 16.75
CA GLY A 23 1.26 -3.84 16.88
C GLY A 23 -0.18 -3.41 17.16
N SER A 24 -0.43 -2.13 17.44
CA SER A 24 -1.79 -1.64 17.70
C SER A 24 -2.57 -1.36 16.40
N TYR A 25 -2.05 -0.45 15.58
CA TYR A 25 -2.71 0.00 14.34
C TYR A 25 -1.85 -0.25 13.10
N GLY A 26 -0.55 -0.45 13.28
CA GLY A 26 0.40 -0.55 12.17
C GLY A 26 0.58 0.75 11.39
N ALA A 27 1.56 0.72 10.50
CA ALA A 27 1.76 1.71 9.45
C ALA A 27 2.07 0.95 8.16
N VAL A 28 1.42 1.34 7.08
CA VAL A 28 1.55 0.67 5.79
C VAL A 28 2.77 1.25 5.04
N PRO A 29 3.65 0.42 4.47
CA PRO A 29 4.73 0.92 3.61
C PRO A 29 4.18 1.72 2.42
N LEU A 30 4.90 2.76 2.01
CA LEU A 30 4.53 3.65 0.91
C LEU A 30 4.27 2.91 -0.40
N LYS A 31 5.05 1.85 -0.68
CA LYS A 31 4.83 1.01 -1.87
C LYS A 31 3.43 0.39 -1.86
N ILE A 32 2.99 -0.16 -0.72
CA ILE A 32 1.68 -0.81 -0.62
C ILE A 32 0.55 0.22 -0.70
N LEU A 33 0.72 1.41 -0.10
CA LEU A 33 -0.24 2.51 -0.24
C LEU A 33 -0.39 2.94 -1.71
N LYS A 34 0.70 2.96 -2.47
CA LYS A 34 0.67 3.27 -3.90
C LYS A 34 -0.14 2.24 -4.69
N GLU A 35 0.15 0.94 -4.50
CA GLU A 35 -0.60 -0.13 -5.18
C GLU A 35 -2.10 -0.08 -4.81
N GLN A 36 -2.43 0.18 -3.53
CA GLN A 36 -3.82 0.34 -3.09
C GLN A 36 -4.51 1.51 -3.80
N TYR A 37 -3.83 2.65 -3.95
CA TYR A 37 -4.36 3.82 -4.65
C TYR A 37 -4.57 3.54 -6.15
N GLU A 38 -3.62 2.88 -6.80
CA GLU A 38 -3.74 2.49 -8.22
C GLU A 38 -4.89 1.51 -8.44
N LEU A 39 -5.05 0.52 -7.54
CA LEU A 39 -6.20 -0.39 -7.57
C LEU A 39 -7.52 0.37 -7.39
N HIS A 40 -7.58 1.34 -6.48
CA HIS A 40 -8.77 2.16 -6.28
C HIS A 40 -9.13 2.93 -7.55
N LEU A 41 -8.17 3.60 -8.19
CA LEU A 41 -8.40 4.29 -9.46
C LEU A 41 -8.85 3.33 -10.57
N HIS A 42 -8.31 2.12 -10.61
CA HIS A 42 -8.71 1.09 -11.57
C HIS A 42 -10.18 0.69 -11.38
N ILE A 43 -10.60 0.44 -10.13
CA ILE A 43 -12.00 0.14 -9.78
C ILE A 43 -12.92 1.29 -10.22
N GLU A 44 -12.58 2.52 -9.86
CA GLU A 44 -13.42 3.70 -10.15
C GLU A 44 -13.49 4.02 -11.66
N SER A 45 -12.49 3.62 -12.45
CA SER A 45 -12.48 3.87 -13.89
C SER A 45 -13.61 3.14 -14.65
N GLN A 46 -14.00 1.95 -14.20
CA GLN A 46 -15.09 1.17 -14.80
C GLN A 46 -15.63 0.08 -13.84
N PRO A 47 -16.37 0.45 -12.78
CA PRO A 47 -16.70 -0.46 -11.68
C PRO A 47 -17.51 -1.69 -12.10
N VAL A 48 -18.43 -1.54 -13.07
CA VAL A 48 -19.22 -2.67 -13.58
C VAL A 48 -18.32 -3.73 -14.25
N ARG A 49 -17.27 -3.31 -14.96
CA ARG A 49 -16.31 -4.24 -15.57
C ARG A 49 -15.46 -4.89 -14.49
N PHE A 50 -14.91 -4.12 -13.56
CA PHE A 50 -14.05 -4.63 -12.51
C PHE A 50 -14.76 -5.74 -11.71
N TYR A 51 -15.92 -5.44 -11.14
CA TYR A 51 -16.66 -6.40 -10.31
C TYR A 51 -17.30 -7.53 -11.12
N GLY A 52 -17.66 -7.29 -12.39
CA GLY A 52 -18.34 -8.30 -13.20
C GLY A 52 -17.41 -9.23 -13.99
N ARG A 53 -16.12 -8.91 -14.12
CA ARG A 53 -15.19 -9.65 -15.01
C ARG A 53 -13.77 -9.81 -14.48
N GLU A 54 -13.27 -8.90 -13.65
CA GLU A 54 -11.83 -8.85 -13.33
C GLU A 54 -11.53 -9.35 -11.91
N ILE A 55 -12.41 -9.07 -10.95
CA ILE A 55 -12.16 -9.36 -9.53
C ILE A 55 -11.91 -10.85 -9.25
N GLU A 56 -12.60 -11.76 -9.93
CA GLU A 56 -12.43 -13.21 -9.71
C GLU A 56 -11.01 -13.67 -10.07
N GLU A 57 -10.53 -13.34 -11.27
CA GLU A 57 -9.16 -13.67 -11.72
C GLU A 57 -8.10 -13.00 -10.82
N MET A 58 -8.34 -11.74 -10.43
CA MET A 58 -7.42 -11.02 -9.54
C MET A 58 -7.33 -11.64 -8.15
N LEU A 59 -8.41 -12.22 -7.62
CA LEU A 59 -8.41 -12.90 -6.33
C LEU A 59 -7.74 -14.28 -6.40
N GLU A 60 -7.83 -14.98 -7.53
CA GLU A 60 -7.15 -16.27 -7.73
C GLU A 60 -5.63 -16.13 -7.91
N THR A 61 -5.17 -14.98 -8.39
CA THR A 61 -3.77 -14.71 -8.71
C THR A 61 -3.01 -13.89 -7.66
N ALA A 62 -3.71 -13.42 -6.62
CA ALA A 62 -3.15 -12.69 -5.47
C ALA A 62 -2.49 -13.61 -4.43
#